data_AF-A0A6A3XF20-F1
#
_entry.id   AF-A0A6A3XF20-F1
#
_cell.length_a   1.000
_cell.length_b   1.000
_cell.length_c   1.000
_cell.angle_alpha   90.00
_cell.angle_beta   90.00
_cell.angle_gamma   90.00
#
_symmetry.space_group_name_H-M   'P 1'
#
loop_
_entity.id
_entity.type
_entity.pdbx_description
1 polymer ?
#
loop_
_entity_poly.entity_id
_entity_poly.type
_entity_poly.pdbx_seq_one_letter_code
_entity_poly.pdbx_strand_id
1 'polypeptide(L)'
;MDASSAAAPVADAPRNHATDQAAAMDVCPASPTNAHAVVLRKPDSQPHPTPTPPSTAGQDPPRLELAPSSGPSSPAVTRRLSFRDAVSGQQEPSLSPSDRPRSLLPTADALAAVRKLYADKNSNPAAILAAAKQAQPEAIPDALFSLTAQVSSSLVGVSRPALIMALSAVGDNAVVRAVLDAGEIVHIHRQPQNKLLFYLRSEEAKMKLASQRCQFMGRKLVFDSLNPLSDAFYVDILGVRSDDVASGLFSGFLGLGCQPLYYNFTYRSPVGAITSGIVRYYFNSSRCPPALVIQGQICDQVLLGGVVYSARARGAQALHYHLRPNKLSQHALRFEITK
;
A
#
# COMPACT_ATOMS: atom_id res chain seq x y z
N MET A 1 -28.42 -30.41 -77.77
CA MET A 1 -28.18 -31.79 -77.33
C MET A 1 -27.71 -31.72 -75.89
N ASP A 2 -28.52 -31.08 -75.03
CA ASP A 2 -29.64 -31.66 -74.25
C ASP A 2 -29.07 -32.26 -72.96
N ALA A 3 -29.03 -31.53 -71.84
CA ALA A 3 -30.12 -31.02 -70.98
C ALA A 3 -30.41 -31.98 -69.81
N SER A 4 -30.22 -31.46 -68.59
CA SER A 4 -31.12 -31.56 -67.41
C SER A 4 -30.28 -31.39 -66.12
N SER A 5 -30.23 -30.21 -65.48
CA SER A 5 -31.21 -29.59 -64.55
C SER A 5 -31.06 -30.14 -63.10
N ALA A 6 -30.42 -29.40 -62.17
CA ALA A 6 -30.99 -28.43 -61.20
C ALA A 6 -31.77 -29.12 -60.04
N ALA A 7 -31.78 -28.70 -58.76
CA ALA A 7 -31.56 -27.42 -58.11
C ALA A 7 -31.36 -27.61 -56.58
N ALA A 8 -30.79 -26.60 -55.89
CA ALA A 8 -31.01 -26.32 -54.47
C ALA A 8 -32.29 -25.45 -54.30
N PRO A 9 -32.94 -25.38 -53.11
CA PRO A 9 -32.81 -24.16 -52.27
C PRO A 9 -33.04 -24.38 -50.74
N VAL A 10 -32.36 -23.65 -49.84
CA VAL A 10 -32.74 -22.42 -49.08
C VAL A 10 -33.29 -22.67 -47.65
N ALA A 11 -32.88 -21.75 -46.77
CA ALA A 11 -33.02 -21.66 -45.32
C ALA A 11 -34.44 -21.51 -44.77
N ASP A 12 -34.61 -21.79 -43.46
CA ASP A 12 -35.54 -21.03 -42.61
C ASP A 12 -35.21 -21.10 -41.11
N ALA A 13 -35.35 -19.96 -40.44
CA ALA A 13 -35.55 -19.74 -39.01
C ALA A 13 -36.66 -18.67 -38.94
N PRO A 14 -37.56 -18.54 -37.92
CA PRO A 14 -37.24 -18.61 -36.48
C PRO A 14 -38.43 -18.99 -35.53
N ARG A 15 -38.24 -18.74 -34.21
CA ARG A 15 -39.21 -18.40 -33.14
C ARG A 15 -39.88 -19.49 -32.26
N ASN A 16 -39.43 -19.48 -30.99
CA ASN A 16 -40.17 -19.34 -29.72
C ASN A 16 -41.58 -19.95 -29.56
N HIS A 17 -41.73 -20.80 -28.53
CA HIS A 17 -42.77 -20.59 -27.52
C HIS A 17 -42.37 -21.16 -26.15
N ALA A 18 -42.65 -20.36 -25.13
CA ALA A 18 -42.47 -20.62 -23.71
C ALA A 18 -43.73 -21.29 -23.11
N THR A 19 -43.52 -22.09 -22.07
CA THR A 19 -44.44 -22.40 -20.95
C THR A 19 -43.55 -23.07 -19.90
N ASP A 20 -43.13 -22.45 -18.79
CA ASP A 20 -43.84 -21.85 -17.66
C ASP A 20 -44.68 -22.87 -16.87
N GLN A 21 -44.11 -23.38 -15.76
CA GLN A 21 -44.76 -23.38 -14.44
C GLN A 21 -43.88 -23.92 -13.31
N ALA A 22 -43.58 -23.00 -12.39
CA ALA A 22 -43.78 -23.06 -10.94
C ALA A 22 -43.14 -24.18 -10.10
N ALA A 23 -42.13 -23.77 -9.30
CA ALA A 23 -42.16 -23.91 -7.84
C ALA A 23 -41.30 -22.81 -7.18
N ALA A 24 -41.93 -21.66 -6.90
CA ALA A 24 -41.59 -20.81 -5.75
C ALA A 24 -42.28 -21.43 -4.51
N MET A 25 -41.94 -21.22 -3.23
CA MET A 25 -41.42 -20.10 -2.45
C MET A 25 -40.64 -20.75 -1.27
N ASP A 26 -39.96 -20.12 -0.32
CA ASP A 26 -39.90 -18.78 0.26
C ASP A 26 -38.67 -18.78 1.19
N VAL A 27 -38.19 -17.61 1.59
CA VAL A 27 -37.61 -17.26 2.92
C VAL A 27 -36.70 -16.04 2.76
N CYS A 28 -37.19 -14.95 3.34
CA CYS A 28 -36.60 -13.63 3.52
C CYS A 28 -35.21 -13.59 4.19
N PRO A 29 -34.49 -12.45 4.07
CA PRO A 29 -33.19 -12.24 4.67
C PRO A 29 -33.33 -11.83 6.16
N ALA A 30 -32.58 -12.48 7.04
CA ALA A 30 -32.41 -12.04 8.42
C ALA A 30 -31.02 -11.39 8.61
N SER A 31 -31.03 -10.10 8.91
CA SER A 31 -29.96 -9.40 9.62
C SER A 31 -29.60 -10.13 10.93
N PRO A 32 -28.40 -9.92 11.47
CA PRO A 32 -28.28 -9.87 12.92
C PRO A 32 -27.66 -8.56 13.40
N THR A 33 -28.51 -7.80 14.07
CA THR A 33 -28.18 -6.85 15.13
C THR A 33 -27.69 -7.63 16.37
N ASN A 34 -26.74 -7.05 17.09
CA ASN A 34 -26.28 -7.33 18.46
C ASN A 34 -27.14 -8.25 19.35
N ALA A 35 -26.50 -9.14 20.13
CA ALA A 35 -26.49 -9.12 21.60
C ALA A 35 -25.80 -10.34 22.24
N HIS A 36 -25.42 -10.18 23.52
CA HIS A 36 -24.89 -11.15 24.51
C HIS A 36 -23.36 -11.29 24.52
N ALA A 37 -22.58 -10.42 25.18
CA ALA A 37 -22.64 -9.98 26.59
C ALA A 37 -22.59 -11.17 27.57
N VAL A 38 -21.37 -11.65 27.86
CA VAL A 38 -21.09 -12.42 29.07
C VAL A 38 -20.77 -11.45 30.20
N VAL A 39 -21.65 -11.50 31.18
CA VAL A 39 -21.61 -10.81 32.47
C VAL A 39 -20.51 -11.41 33.33
N LEU A 40 -19.57 -10.59 33.79
CA LEU A 40 -18.86 -10.83 35.05
C LEU A 40 -19.15 -9.66 35.98
N ARG A 41 -19.96 -9.90 37.01
CA ARG A 41 -20.22 -8.97 38.12
C ARG A 41 -19.02 -9.00 39.08
N LYS A 42 -18.42 -7.81 39.30
CA LYS A 42 -18.24 -7.04 40.56
C LYS A 42 -17.70 -7.75 41.84
N PRO A 43 -16.97 -7.05 42.74
CA PRO A 43 -17.55 -5.92 43.47
C PRO A 43 -16.67 -4.68 43.69
N ASP A 44 -17.41 -3.63 44.05
CA ASP A 44 -17.01 -2.29 44.43
C ASP A 44 -16.09 -2.24 45.66
N SER A 45 -15.28 -1.18 45.76
CA SER A 45 -15.04 -0.41 47.00
C SER A 45 -14.32 0.89 46.68
N GLN A 46 -15.06 2.00 46.75
CA GLN A 46 -14.55 3.35 47.04
C GLN A 46 -14.74 3.60 48.55
N PRO A 47 -13.97 4.49 49.22
CA PRO A 47 -14.13 5.94 49.02
C PRO A 47 -12.87 6.82 49.14
N HIS A 48 -12.98 8.03 48.60
CA HIS A 48 -12.15 9.22 48.86
C HIS A 48 -12.28 9.70 50.33
N PRO A 49 -11.34 10.53 50.83
CA PRO A 49 -11.60 11.97 50.85
C PRO A 49 -10.38 12.89 50.59
N THR A 50 -10.68 14.06 50.03
CA THR A 50 -9.88 15.30 50.02
C THR A 50 -9.70 15.86 51.44
N PRO A 51 -8.69 16.71 51.71
CA PRO A 51 -9.02 18.13 51.87
C PRO A 51 -7.93 19.14 51.41
N THR A 52 -8.35 20.37 51.14
CA THR A 52 -7.56 21.62 51.02
C THR A 52 -8.16 22.65 52.01
N PRO A 53 -7.55 23.83 52.27
CA PRO A 53 -6.21 24.21 52.74
C PRO A 53 -6.31 24.95 54.12
N PRO A 54 -5.25 25.66 54.57
CA PRO A 54 -5.52 27.02 55.03
C PRO A 54 -4.58 28.09 54.44
N SER A 55 -5.18 29.27 54.30
CA SER A 55 -4.59 30.56 53.93
C SER A 55 -4.04 31.27 55.16
N THR A 56 -2.88 31.92 55.09
CA THR A 56 -2.64 33.19 55.82
C THR A 56 -1.56 34.04 55.16
N ALA A 57 -1.84 35.35 55.16
CA ALA A 57 -1.18 36.48 54.54
C ALA A 57 0.22 36.82 55.08
N GLY A 58 0.98 37.62 54.30
CA GLY A 58 2.13 38.35 54.82
C GLY A 58 3.00 39.08 53.78
N GLN A 59 2.57 40.28 53.38
CA GLN A 59 3.39 41.50 53.12
C GLN A 59 4.44 41.56 51.98
N ASP A 60 4.11 42.35 50.94
CA ASP A 60 5.02 43.28 50.21
C ASP A 60 5.37 44.49 51.12
N PRO A 61 6.46 45.30 50.92
CA PRO A 61 6.92 45.93 49.65
C PRO A 61 8.47 46.19 49.58
N PRO A 62 9.08 47.08 48.72
CA PRO A 62 8.55 47.86 47.60
C PRO A 62 9.27 47.68 46.24
N ARG A 63 8.51 48.13 45.24
CA ARG A 63 8.77 48.37 43.82
C ARG A 63 9.97 49.30 43.55
N LEU A 64 10.91 48.83 42.73
CA LEU A 64 11.80 49.67 41.92
C LEU A 64 11.43 49.46 40.44
N GLU A 65 11.01 50.57 39.83
CA GLU A 65 10.56 50.71 38.46
C GLU A 65 11.78 50.93 37.56
N LEU A 66 12.06 50.01 36.64
CA LEU A 66 13.06 50.18 35.57
C LEU A 66 12.46 49.67 34.25
N ALA A 67 12.40 50.58 33.27
CA ALA A 67 11.85 50.40 31.94
C ALA A 67 12.62 49.33 31.11
N PRO A 68 11.98 48.72 30.10
CA PRO A 68 12.49 47.51 29.46
C PRO A 68 13.58 47.82 28.41
N SER A 69 14.76 47.20 28.57
CA SER A 69 15.76 47.14 27.50
C SER A 69 15.43 46.00 26.54
N SER A 70 15.34 46.34 25.27
CA SER A 70 15.15 45.46 24.13
C SER A 70 16.36 44.55 23.87
N GLY A 71 16.10 43.24 23.82
CA GLY A 71 16.94 42.25 23.12
C GLY A 71 17.01 40.87 23.80
N PRO A 72 17.36 39.78 23.08
CA PRO A 72 17.07 39.44 21.69
C PRO A 72 15.94 38.41 21.58
N SER A 73 15.29 38.39 20.42
CA SER A 73 14.24 37.46 20.02
C SER A 73 14.69 36.00 20.22
N SER A 74 13.93 35.26 21.03
CA SER A 74 14.03 33.79 21.08
C SER A 74 13.85 33.20 19.68
N PRO A 75 14.57 32.12 19.33
CA PRO A 75 14.36 31.46 18.04
C PRO A 75 12.92 30.97 17.95
N ALA A 76 12.31 31.16 16.79
CA ALA A 76 10.94 30.75 16.53
C ALA A 76 10.77 29.27 16.89
N VAL A 77 9.96 29.00 17.92
CA VAL A 77 9.54 27.64 18.27
C VAL A 77 8.81 27.08 17.06
N THR A 78 9.42 26.12 16.38
CA THR A 78 8.76 25.33 15.33
C THR A 78 7.58 24.62 16.00
N ARG A 79 6.38 25.17 15.84
CA ARG A 79 5.18 24.69 16.52
C ARG A 79 4.87 23.28 16.00
N ARG A 80 5.07 22.28 16.85
CA ARG A 80 4.84 20.87 16.54
C ARG A 80 3.37 20.63 16.23
N LEU A 81 3.06 20.13 15.02
CA LEU A 81 1.68 19.77 14.64
C LEU A 81 1.14 18.67 15.58
N SER A 82 0.07 18.99 16.31
CA SER A 82 -0.61 18.01 17.13
C SER A 82 -1.63 17.22 16.30
N PHE A 83 -2.02 16.04 16.79
CA PHE A 83 -3.08 15.26 16.15
C PHE A 83 -4.40 16.02 16.04
N ARG A 84 -4.75 16.81 17.06
CA ARG A 84 -5.98 17.61 17.06
C ARG A 84 -5.98 18.61 15.91
N ASP A 85 -4.85 19.27 15.67
CA ASP A 85 -4.69 20.25 14.60
C ASP A 85 -4.73 19.59 13.21
N ALA A 86 -4.14 18.39 13.10
CA ALA A 86 -4.13 17.62 11.86
C ALA A 86 -5.50 17.09 11.44
N VAL A 87 -6.41 16.85 12.38
CA VAL A 87 -7.78 16.36 12.12
C VAL A 87 -8.77 17.50 11.94
N SER A 88 -8.60 18.61 12.64
CA SER A 88 -9.52 19.76 12.57
C SER A 88 -9.33 20.61 11.31
N GLY A 89 -8.22 20.46 10.59
CA GLY A 89 -7.86 21.31 9.45
C GLY A 89 -7.60 22.77 9.83
N GLN A 90 -7.58 23.09 11.13
CA GLN A 90 -7.40 24.44 11.66
C GLN A 90 -5.92 24.72 11.87
N GLN A 91 -5.20 24.92 10.76
CA GLN A 91 -4.07 25.84 10.58
C GLN A 91 -3.33 25.43 9.31
N GLU A 92 -3.34 26.31 8.29
CA GLU A 92 -2.05 26.68 7.73
C GLU A 92 -1.41 27.58 8.79
N PRO A 93 -0.32 27.16 9.45
CA PRO A 93 0.49 28.10 10.21
C PRO A 93 0.87 29.27 9.28
N SER A 94 1.25 30.41 9.82
CA SER A 94 2.08 31.36 9.08
C SER A 94 3.43 30.69 8.80
N LEU A 95 3.42 29.74 7.87
CA LEU A 95 4.55 28.97 7.40
C LEU A 95 5.51 29.97 6.79
N SER A 96 6.77 29.88 7.20
CA SER A 96 7.84 30.57 6.49
C SER A 96 7.78 30.18 5.01
N PRO A 97 8.26 30.99 4.06
CA PRO A 97 8.20 30.66 2.63
C PRO A 97 8.80 29.28 2.30
N SER A 98 9.75 28.80 3.11
CA SER A 98 10.34 27.46 3.03
C SER A 98 9.45 26.32 3.51
N ASP A 99 8.47 26.60 4.37
CA ASP A 99 7.58 25.59 4.97
C ASP A 99 6.23 25.46 4.24
N ARG A 100 5.96 26.31 3.25
CA ARG A 100 4.74 26.20 2.43
C ARG A 100 4.86 25.04 1.44
N PRO A 101 3.78 24.29 1.18
CA PRO A 101 3.74 23.34 0.08
C PRO A 101 4.14 24.05 -1.23
N ARG A 102 5.18 23.55 -1.90
CA ARG A 102 5.62 24.11 -3.18
C ARG A 102 4.50 23.98 -4.21
N SER A 103 4.37 24.98 -5.09
CA SER A 103 3.46 24.88 -6.23
C SER A 103 3.93 23.75 -7.15
N LEU A 104 3.07 22.76 -7.35
CA LEU A 104 3.32 21.63 -8.27
C LEU A 104 2.79 21.91 -9.68
N LEU A 105 2.25 23.10 -9.93
CA LEU A 105 1.71 23.47 -11.23
C LEU A 105 2.82 23.90 -12.19
N PRO A 106 2.77 23.47 -13.46
CA PRO A 106 3.70 23.93 -14.48
C PRO A 106 3.49 25.41 -14.82
N THR A 107 4.50 26.04 -15.42
CA THR A 107 4.36 27.41 -15.96
C THR A 107 3.52 27.41 -17.24
N ALA A 108 2.94 28.57 -17.57
CA ALA A 108 2.16 28.75 -18.80
C ALA A 108 2.99 28.46 -20.06
N ASP A 109 4.25 28.91 -20.08
CA ASP A 109 5.18 28.70 -21.20
C ASP A 109 5.53 27.22 -21.39
N ALA A 110 5.76 26.49 -20.28
CA ALA A 110 6.02 25.06 -20.32
C ALA A 110 4.82 24.28 -20.90
N LEU A 111 3.59 24.64 -20.52
CA LEU A 111 2.39 24.06 -21.11
C LEU A 111 2.19 24.45 -22.58
N ALA A 112 2.54 25.69 -22.97
CA ALA A 112 2.46 26.13 -24.36
C ALA A 112 3.39 25.31 -25.27
N ALA A 113 4.60 24.98 -24.79
CA ALA A 113 5.54 24.12 -25.51
C ALA A 113 4.96 22.71 -25.76
N VAL A 114 4.33 22.10 -24.75
CA VAL A 114 3.65 20.81 -24.91
C VAL A 114 2.49 20.90 -25.89
N ARG A 115 1.66 21.95 -25.80
CA ARG A 115 0.52 22.17 -26.73
C ARG A 115 0.98 22.35 -28.18
N LYS A 116 2.12 23.00 -28.41
CA LYS A 116 2.70 23.15 -29.75
C LYS A 116 3.04 21.81 -30.39
N LEU A 117 3.56 20.85 -29.62
CA LEU A 117 3.84 19.50 -30.10
C LEU A 117 2.56 18.73 -30.45
N TYR A 118 1.47 18.93 -29.70
CA TYR A 118 0.17 18.34 -30.07
C TYR A 118 -0.40 18.90 -31.39
N ALA A 119 -0.10 20.16 -31.72
CA ALA A 119 -0.56 20.79 -32.95
C ALA A 119 0.26 20.36 -34.18
N ASP A 120 1.49 19.87 -33.98
CA ASP A 120 2.35 19.37 -35.05
C ASP A 120 2.00 17.92 -35.40
N LYS A 121 1.50 17.69 -36.62
CA LYS A 121 1.10 16.36 -37.13
C LYS A 121 2.27 15.36 -37.22
N ASN A 122 3.51 15.84 -37.20
CA ASN A 122 4.71 15.00 -37.27
C ASN A 122 5.30 14.66 -35.90
N SER A 123 4.75 15.21 -34.81
CA SER A 123 5.22 14.91 -33.46
C SER A 123 4.86 13.49 -33.05
N ASN A 124 5.85 12.75 -32.54
CA ASN A 124 5.64 11.41 -32.01
C ASN A 124 5.35 11.43 -30.50
N PRO A 125 4.74 10.36 -29.94
CA PRO A 125 4.41 10.30 -28.52
C PRO A 125 5.62 10.48 -27.57
N ALA A 126 6.81 10.08 -27.99
CA ALA A 126 8.03 10.20 -27.18
C ALA A 126 8.46 11.67 -27.01
N ALA A 127 8.33 12.49 -28.06
CA ALA A 127 8.62 13.93 -28.01
C ALA A 127 7.64 14.68 -27.09
N ILE A 128 6.35 14.36 -27.19
CA ILE A 128 5.31 14.92 -26.32
C ILE A 128 5.58 14.55 -24.86
N LEU A 129 5.91 13.28 -24.58
CA LEU A 129 6.28 12.81 -23.25
C LEU A 129 7.51 13.54 -22.70
N ALA A 130 8.55 13.74 -23.52
CA ALA A 130 9.76 14.45 -23.12
C ALA A 130 9.45 15.91 -22.73
N ALA A 131 8.64 16.62 -23.52
CA ALA A 131 8.22 17.98 -23.20
C ALA A 131 7.33 18.03 -21.95
N ALA A 132 6.42 17.08 -21.77
CA ALA A 132 5.62 16.98 -20.57
C ALA A 132 6.48 16.75 -19.32
N LYS A 133 7.53 15.92 -19.40
CA LYS A 133 8.51 15.74 -18.32
C LYS A 133 9.28 17.03 -18.04
N GLN A 134 9.71 17.76 -19.06
CA GLN A 134 10.39 19.06 -18.90
C GLN A 134 9.49 20.13 -18.28
N ALA A 135 8.17 20.04 -18.48
CA ALA A 135 7.20 20.95 -17.88
C ALA A 135 6.96 20.70 -16.38
N GLN A 136 7.39 19.55 -15.85
CA GLN A 136 7.22 19.23 -14.43
C GLN A 136 8.14 20.13 -13.57
N PRO A 137 7.61 20.84 -12.55
CA PRO A 137 8.45 21.64 -11.65
C PRO A 137 9.46 20.78 -10.87
N GLU A 138 9.10 19.53 -10.58
CA GLU A 138 9.94 18.56 -9.91
C GLU A 138 9.80 17.20 -10.60
N ALA A 139 10.91 16.50 -10.80
CA ALA A 139 10.89 15.15 -11.34
C ALA A 139 10.26 14.18 -10.34
N ILE A 140 9.40 13.28 -10.82
CA ILE A 140 8.85 12.20 -10.00
C ILE A 140 9.98 11.19 -9.70
N PRO A 141 10.43 11.04 -8.45
CA PRO A 141 11.51 10.13 -8.13
C PRO A 141 11.03 8.69 -8.09
N ASP A 142 11.91 7.75 -8.45
CA ASP A 142 11.68 6.33 -8.23
C ASP A 142 11.69 6.02 -6.73
N ALA A 143 10.80 5.13 -6.31
CA ALA A 143 10.75 4.63 -4.94
C ALA A 143 10.69 3.10 -4.96
N LEU A 144 11.87 2.49 -4.99
CA LEU A 144 12.05 1.06 -5.24
C LEU A 144 11.94 0.20 -3.98
N PHE A 145 12.06 0.83 -2.81
CA PHE A 145 12.09 0.14 -1.53
C PHE A 145 10.91 0.57 -0.67
N SER A 146 10.50 -0.31 0.24
CA SER A 146 9.38 -0.05 1.12
C SER A 146 9.66 -0.51 2.55
N LEU A 147 9.14 0.27 3.51
CA LEU A 147 9.19 -0.05 4.93
C LEU A 147 7.88 0.35 5.60
N THR A 148 7.39 -0.50 6.48
CA THR A 148 6.19 -0.23 7.26
C THR A 148 6.57 0.30 8.64
N ALA A 149 5.72 1.14 9.21
CA ALA A 149 5.82 1.56 10.59
C ALA A 149 4.45 1.53 11.28
N GLN A 150 4.45 1.19 12.55
CA GLN A 150 3.29 1.17 13.42
C GLN A 150 3.18 2.49 14.19
N VAL A 151 2.00 3.11 14.13
CA VAL A 151 1.64 4.22 15.01
C VAL A 151 0.88 3.66 16.22
N SER A 152 1.19 4.17 17.42
CA SER A 152 0.59 3.71 18.68
C SER A 152 -0.91 3.99 18.83
N SER A 153 -1.55 4.68 17.88
CA SER A 153 -2.96 5.07 17.96
C SER A 153 -3.56 5.35 16.57
N SER A 154 -4.89 5.45 16.53
CA SER A 154 -5.67 5.62 15.29
C SER A 154 -5.26 6.80 14.43
N LEU A 155 -5.05 6.56 13.13
CA LEU A 155 -4.83 7.57 12.08
C LEU A 155 -6.11 7.94 11.32
N VAL A 156 -7.28 7.59 11.86
CA VAL A 156 -8.57 7.98 11.28
C VAL A 156 -8.68 9.51 11.27
N GLY A 157 -9.16 10.07 10.16
CA GLY A 157 -9.31 11.52 9.98
C GLY A 157 -8.03 12.30 9.67
N VAL A 158 -6.84 11.69 9.76
CA VAL A 158 -5.58 12.39 9.43
C VAL A 158 -5.38 12.43 7.92
N SER A 159 -5.21 13.64 7.38
CA SER A 159 -4.95 13.86 5.96
C SER A 159 -3.51 13.51 5.59
N ARG A 160 -3.26 13.17 4.31
CA ARG A 160 -1.91 12.88 3.82
C ARG A 160 -0.96 14.09 3.95
N PRO A 161 -1.36 15.34 3.65
CA PRO A 161 -0.54 16.51 3.92
C PRO A 161 -0.15 16.65 5.40
N ALA A 162 -1.08 16.38 6.33
CA ALA A 162 -0.77 16.43 7.75
C ALA A 162 0.26 15.36 8.17
N LEU A 163 0.21 14.16 7.58
CA LEU A 163 1.23 13.14 7.80
C LEU A 163 2.61 13.61 7.33
N ILE A 164 2.69 14.23 6.16
CA ILE A 164 3.95 14.73 5.58
C ILE A 164 4.53 15.85 6.47
N MET A 165 3.70 16.82 6.84
CA MET A 165 4.12 17.94 7.71
C MET A 165 4.50 17.47 9.13
N ALA A 166 3.85 16.44 9.64
CA ALA A 166 4.22 15.89 10.94
C ALA A 166 5.55 15.12 10.90
N LEU A 167 5.89 14.51 9.76
CA LEU A 167 7.19 13.86 9.56
C LEU A 167 8.31 14.88 9.47
N SER A 168 8.13 16.00 8.75
CA SER A 168 9.15 17.06 8.70
C SER A 168 9.41 17.69 10.07
N ALA A 169 8.45 17.60 11.01
CA ALA A 169 8.61 18.04 12.39
C ALA A 169 9.25 17.00 13.33
N VAL A 170 9.73 15.86 12.83
CA VAL A 170 10.38 14.83 13.66
C VAL A 170 11.74 15.33 14.12
N GLY A 171 11.84 15.56 15.43
CA GLY A 171 13.00 16.17 16.08
C GLY A 171 13.62 15.31 17.18
N ASP A 172 13.13 14.11 17.46
CA ASP A 172 13.55 13.31 18.61
C ASP A 172 14.37 12.07 18.24
N ASN A 173 14.59 11.80 16.95
CA ASN A 173 15.48 10.75 16.47
C ASN A 173 16.38 11.27 15.34
N ALA A 174 17.69 11.31 15.59
CA ALA A 174 18.67 11.85 14.64
C ALA A 174 18.80 11.02 13.35
N VAL A 175 18.61 9.70 13.41
CA VAL A 175 18.66 8.81 12.23
C VAL A 175 17.46 9.07 11.34
N VAL A 176 16.26 9.11 11.92
CA VAL A 176 15.03 9.42 11.17
C VAL A 176 15.13 10.80 10.54
N ARG A 177 15.66 11.79 11.28
CA ARG A 177 15.87 13.14 10.75
C ARG A 177 16.86 13.16 9.59
N ALA A 178 18.01 12.49 9.72
CA ALA A 178 19.00 12.43 8.65
C ALA A 178 18.43 11.80 7.36
N VAL A 179 17.56 10.78 7.48
CA VAL A 179 16.88 10.16 6.34
C VAL A 179 15.85 11.11 5.70
N LEU A 180 15.12 11.89 6.51
CA LEU A 180 14.19 12.91 6.03
C LEU A 180 14.92 14.06 5.32
N ASP A 181 15.98 14.59 5.94
CA ASP A 181 16.79 15.71 5.42
C ASP A 181 17.49 15.34 4.11
N ALA A 182 17.88 14.08 3.95
CA ALA A 182 18.44 13.54 2.71
C ALA A 182 17.40 13.34 1.58
N GLY A 183 16.10 13.51 1.85
CA GLY A 183 15.04 13.31 0.85
C GLY A 183 14.86 11.84 0.42
N GLU A 184 15.19 10.91 1.31
CA GLU A 184 15.13 9.46 1.04
C GLU A 184 13.71 8.88 1.13
N ILE A 185 12.82 9.53 1.89
CA ILE A 185 11.40 9.18 1.95
C ILE A 185 10.66 9.91 0.83
N VAL A 186 10.17 9.13 -0.14
CA VAL A 186 9.51 9.65 -1.34
C VAL A 186 7.99 9.78 -1.14
N HIS A 187 7.37 8.75 -0.57
CA HIS A 187 5.92 8.71 -0.35
C HIS A 187 5.57 8.08 0.98
N ILE A 188 4.49 8.56 1.60
CA ILE A 188 3.84 7.91 2.74
C ILE A 188 2.40 7.56 2.38
N HIS A 189 1.97 6.34 2.72
CA HIS A 189 0.60 5.87 2.58
C HIS A 189 0.07 5.34 3.91
N ARG A 190 -1.18 5.67 4.23
CA ARG A 190 -1.88 5.06 5.37
C ARG A 190 -2.34 3.65 5.00
N GLN A 191 -2.07 2.69 5.89
CA GLN A 191 -2.58 1.34 5.83
C GLN A 191 -3.57 1.08 6.99
N PRO A 192 -4.39 0.02 6.91
CA PRO A 192 -5.20 -0.44 8.04
C PRO A 192 -4.36 -0.70 9.29
N GLN A 193 -5.02 -0.84 10.44
CA GLN A 193 -4.36 -1.22 11.71
C GLN A 193 -3.29 -0.21 12.18
N ASN A 194 -3.49 1.07 11.88
CA ASN A 194 -2.61 2.18 12.30
C ASN A 194 -1.18 2.07 11.76
N LYS A 195 -1.03 1.47 10.57
CA LYS A 195 0.24 1.35 9.87
C LYS A 195 0.44 2.46 8.85
N LEU A 196 1.69 2.86 8.67
CA LEU A 196 2.16 3.73 7.60
C LEU A 196 3.12 2.93 6.72
N LEU A 197 2.92 3.00 5.41
CA LEU A 197 3.85 2.47 4.41
C LEU A 197 4.69 3.63 3.88
N PHE A 198 5.99 3.51 4.01
CA PHE A 198 6.99 4.44 3.49
C PHE A 198 7.60 3.86 2.23
N TYR A 199 7.61 4.64 1.16
CA TYR A 199 8.36 4.34 -0.05
C TYR A 199 9.66 5.13 -0.02
N LEU A 200 10.76 4.43 -0.26
CA LEU A 200 12.12 4.89 -0.07
C LEU A 200 12.89 4.83 -1.39
N ARG A 201 13.81 5.78 -1.57
CA ARG A 201 14.68 5.85 -2.75
C ARG A 201 15.74 4.75 -2.74
N SER A 202 16.33 4.47 -1.58
CA SER A 202 17.48 3.57 -1.43
C SER A 202 17.27 2.45 -0.41
N GLU A 203 18.03 1.37 -0.57
CA GLU A 203 18.06 0.26 0.39
C GLU A 203 18.75 0.70 1.70
N GLU A 204 19.76 1.55 1.58
CA GLU A 204 20.50 2.11 2.71
C GLU A 204 19.58 2.91 3.64
N ALA A 205 18.65 3.70 3.08
CA ALA A 205 17.65 4.40 3.88
C ALA A 205 16.72 3.45 4.62
N LYS A 206 16.28 2.37 3.96
CA LYS A 206 15.46 1.31 4.57
C LYS A 206 16.20 0.66 5.74
N MET A 207 17.46 0.30 5.54
CA MET A 207 18.30 -0.28 6.60
C MET A 207 18.48 0.67 7.78
N LYS A 208 18.70 1.96 7.53
CA LYS A 208 18.83 2.97 8.59
C LYS A 208 17.54 3.15 9.40
N LEU A 209 16.38 3.12 8.74
CA LEU A 209 15.07 3.29 9.39
C LEU A 209 14.59 2.03 10.12
N ALA A 210 15.06 0.84 9.73
CA ALA A 210 14.62 -0.41 10.34
C ALA A 210 14.75 -0.37 11.86
N SER A 211 13.69 -0.77 12.57
CA SER A 211 13.62 -0.77 14.04
C SER A 211 13.81 0.61 14.72
N GLN A 212 13.84 1.71 13.97
CA GLN A 212 13.85 3.05 14.55
C GLN A 212 12.52 3.40 15.18
N ARG A 213 12.55 4.37 16.10
CA ARG A 213 11.38 4.91 16.78
C ARG A 213 11.50 6.42 16.92
N CYS A 214 10.39 7.13 16.75
CA CYS A 214 10.32 8.56 16.97
C CYS A 214 8.92 8.98 17.42
N GLN A 215 8.81 10.25 17.82
CA GLN A 215 7.57 10.92 18.15
C GLN A 215 7.00 11.58 16.91
N PHE A 216 5.79 11.19 16.57
CA PHE A 216 5.06 11.58 15.38
C PHE A 216 3.66 12.04 15.79
N MET A 217 3.35 13.33 15.64
CA MET A 217 2.06 13.93 16.04
C MET A 217 1.70 13.70 17.53
N GLY A 218 2.72 13.73 18.41
CA GLY A 218 2.55 13.44 19.84
C GLY A 218 2.34 11.95 20.16
N ARG A 219 2.63 11.05 19.21
CA ARG A 219 2.43 9.60 19.32
C ARG A 219 3.72 8.87 18.97
N LYS A 220 3.84 7.63 19.43
CA LYS A 220 4.98 6.78 19.08
C LYS A 220 4.79 6.21 17.67
N LEU A 221 5.77 6.45 16.80
CA LEU A 221 5.96 5.77 15.52
C LEU A 221 7.12 4.79 15.68
N VAL A 222 6.90 3.53 15.29
CA VAL A 222 7.94 2.48 15.33
C VAL A 222 8.04 1.86 13.95
N PHE A 223 9.20 1.99 13.32
CA PHE A 223 9.49 1.32 12.07
C PHE A 223 9.67 -0.18 12.32
N ASP A 224 9.10 -0.99 11.45
CA ASP A 224 9.19 -2.45 11.54
C ASP A 224 10.67 -2.89 11.43
N SER A 225 10.96 -4.09 11.92
CA SER A 225 12.25 -4.72 11.68
C SER A 225 12.47 -4.97 10.19
N LEU A 226 13.74 -5.10 9.80
CA LEU A 226 14.09 -5.37 8.42
C LEU A 226 13.48 -6.71 7.98
N ASN A 227 12.60 -6.64 6.97
CA ASN A 227 12.16 -7.81 6.23
C ASN A 227 12.99 -7.90 4.94
N PRO A 228 13.91 -8.88 4.81
CA PRO A 228 14.77 -9.00 3.64
C PRO A 228 13.99 -9.31 2.35
N LEU A 229 12.73 -9.77 2.47
CA LEU A 229 11.90 -10.15 1.34
C LEU A 229 10.80 -9.11 1.01
N SER A 230 10.73 -7.97 1.71
CA SER A 230 9.63 -6.99 1.52
C SER A 230 9.59 -6.40 0.11
N ASP A 231 10.74 -6.29 -0.55
CA ASP A 231 10.86 -5.69 -1.89
C ASP A 231 11.07 -6.75 -2.98
N ALA A 232 11.23 -8.02 -2.60
CA ALA A 232 11.35 -9.12 -3.55
C ALA A 232 10.04 -9.34 -4.31
N PHE A 233 10.14 -9.54 -5.62
CA PHE A 233 9.05 -10.04 -6.43
C PHE A 233 8.67 -11.43 -5.93
N TYR A 234 7.38 -11.73 -5.93
CA TYR A 234 6.90 -13.03 -5.50
C TYR A 234 5.70 -13.51 -6.30
N VAL A 235 5.48 -14.81 -6.29
CA VAL A 235 4.28 -15.47 -6.81
C VAL A 235 3.67 -16.34 -5.72
N ASP A 236 2.40 -16.14 -5.45
CA ASP A 236 1.57 -17.00 -4.59
C ASP A 236 0.97 -18.13 -5.44
N ILE A 237 1.24 -19.37 -5.07
CA ILE A 237 0.66 -20.56 -5.70
C ILE A 237 -0.33 -21.21 -4.72
N LEU A 238 -1.56 -21.41 -5.18
CA LEU A 238 -2.65 -21.94 -4.36
C LEU A 238 -2.75 -23.46 -4.46
N GLY A 239 -3.21 -24.09 -3.37
CA GLY A 239 -3.54 -25.51 -3.35
C GLY A 239 -2.31 -26.41 -3.33
N VAL A 240 -1.18 -25.91 -2.84
CA VAL A 240 0.03 -26.70 -2.64
C VAL A 240 -0.16 -27.55 -1.38
N ARG A 241 -0.10 -28.89 -1.54
CA ARG A 241 -0.49 -29.87 -0.51
C ARG A 241 0.67 -30.69 0.05
N SER A 242 1.85 -30.67 -0.58
CA SER A 242 3.01 -31.44 -0.15
C SER A 242 4.30 -30.69 -0.43
N ASP A 243 5.37 -31.09 0.26
CA ASP A 243 6.72 -30.59 0.02
C ASP A 243 7.19 -30.95 -1.40
N ASP A 244 6.93 -32.18 -1.88
CA ASP A 244 7.30 -32.59 -3.25
C ASP A 244 6.74 -31.65 -4.32
N VAL A 245 5.48 -31.22 -4.17
CA VAL A 245 4.88 -30.25 -5.09
C VAL A 245 5.56 -28.89 -4.94
N ALA A 246 5.83 -28.44 -3.72
CA ALA A 246 6.48 -27.15 -3.50
C ALA A 246 7.91 -27.10 -4.08
N SER A 247 8.68 -28.16 -3.83
CA SER A 247 10.05 -28.37 -4.33
C SER A 247 10.06 -28.54 -5.85
N GLY A 248 9.06 -29.23 -6.42
CA GLY A 248 8.87 -29.34 -7.86
C GLY A 248 8.56 -28.01 -8.53
N LEU A 249 7.72 -27.16 -7.91
CA LEU A 249 7.45 -25.80 -8.39
C LEU A 249 8.73 -24.93 -8.33
N PHE A 250 9.48 -25.01 -7.23
CA PHE A 250 10.76 -24.29 -7.08
C PHE A 250 11.76 -24.68 -8.17
N SER A 251 11.92 -25.98 -8.40
CA SER A 251 12.79 -26.52 -9.45
C SER A 251 12.32 -26.16 -10.85
N GLY A 252 11.00 -26.15 -11.08
CA GLY A 252 10.40 -25.68 -12.33
C GLY A 252 10.74 -24.21 -12.62
N PHE A 253 10.68 -23.34 -11.60
CA PHE A 253 11.13 -21.95 -11.76
C PHE A 253 12.62 -21.87 -12.12
N LEU A 254 13.48 -22.63 -11.43
CA LEU A 254 14.91 -22.70 -11.76
C LEU A 254 15.15 -23.15 -13.21
N GLY A 255 14.43 -24.17 -13.68
CA GLY A 255 14.53 -24.69 -15.04
C GLY A 255 14.18 -23.66 -16.12
N LEU A 256 13.35 -22.67 -15.79
CA LEU A 256 13.02 -21.53 -16.66
C LEU A 256 14.01 -20.37 -16.55
N GLY A 257 15.10 -20.53 -15.79
CA GLY A 257 16.04 -19.45 -15.49
C GLY A 257 15.47 -18.38 -14.55
N CYS A 258 14.32 -18.63 -13.91
CA CYS A 258 13.89 -17.79 -12.80
C CYS A 258 14.82 -18.08 -11.62
N GLN A 259 15.18 -17.04 -10.85
CA GLN A 259 16.06 -17.17 -9.68
C GLN A 259 15.22 -17.10 -8.40
N PRO A 260 14.46 -18.16 -8.01
CA PRO A 260 13.77 -18.17 -6.73
C PRO A 260 14.80 -18.23 -5.59
N LEU A 261 14.58 -17.46 -4.53
CA LEU A 261 15.45 -17.36 -3.35
C LEU A 261 14.90 -18.12 -2.15
N TYR A 262 13.58 -18.04 -1.95
CA TYR A 262 12.93 -18.52 -0.74
C TYR A 262 11.47 -18.83 -1.04
N TYR A 263 10.90 -19.82 -0.37
CA TYR A 263 9.46 -20.08 -0.41
C TYR A 263 8.93 -20.55 0.94
N ASN A 264 7.70 -20.19 1.24
CA ASN A 264 6.98 -20.67 2.42
C ASN A 264 5.48 -20.43 2.29
N PHE A 265 4.69 -21.03 3.18
CA PHE A 265 3.27 -20.71 3.31
C PHE A 265 3.07 -19.22 3.63
N THR A 266 2.04 -18.61 3.03
CA THR A 266 1.71 -17.20 3.26
C THR A 266 1.20 -16.93 4.68
N TYR A 267 0.61 -17.96 5.31
CA TYR A 267 0.11 -17.88 6.67
C TYR A 267 0.17 -19.26 7.33
N ARG A 268 0.54 -19.25 8.61
CA ARG A 268 0.47 -20.40 9.51
C ARG A 268 -0.16 -19.96 10.82
N SER A 269 -1.05 -20.77 11.36
CA SER A 269 -1.64 -20.52 12.69
C SER A 269 -0.54 -20.47 13.76
N PRO A 270 -0.55 -19.46 14.66
CA PRO A 270 0.44 -19.36 15.74
C PRO A 270 0.42 -20.55 16.72
N VAL A 271 -0.72 -21.21 16.88
CA VAL A 271 -0.93 -22.25 17.92
C VAL A 271 -1.21 -23.63 17.26
N GLY A 272 -0.63 -23.91 16.09
CA GLY A 272 -0.82 -25.20 15.45
C GLY A 272 -0.08 -25.43 14.13
N ALA A 273 -0.48 -26.48 13.42
CA ALA A 273 0.08 -26.89 12.12
C ALA A 273 -0.77 -26.45 10.91
N ILE A 274 -1.89 -25.74 11.13
CA ILE A 274 -2.78 -25.29 10.05
C ILE A 274 -2.08 -24.19 9.25
N THR A 275 -2.00 -24.37 7.93
CA THR A 275 -1.45 -23.40 6.97
C THR A 275 -2.53 -22.92 6.00
N SER A 276 -2.24 -21.84 5.27
CA SER A 276 -3.15 -21.31 4.24
C SER A 276 -3.32 -22.22 3.01
N GLY A 277 -2.44 -23.22 2.83
CA GLY A 277 -2.35 -23.96 1.56
C GLY A 277 -1.91 -23.11 0.36
N ILE A 278 -1.42 -21.88 0.61
CA ILE A 278 -0.87 -20.97 -0.39
C ILE A 278 0.62 -20.83 -0.10
N VAL A 279 1.45 -21.22 -1.05
CA VAL A 279 2.92 -21.08 -0.95
C VAL A 279 3.37 -19.89 -1.77
N ARG A 280 4.13 -19.00 -1.15
CA ARG A 280 4.74 -17.84 -1.80
C ARG A 280 6.18 -18.15 -2.17
N TYR A 281 6.53 -17.96 -3.43
CA TYR A 281 7.90 -18.05 -3.95
C TYR A 281 8.43 -16.64 -4.16
N TYR A 282 9.52 -16.29 -3.48
CA TYR A 282 10.22 -15.02 -3.64
C TYR A 282 11.39 -15.20 -4.60
N PHE A 283 11.62 -14.20 -5.45
CA PHE A 283 12.64 -14.21 -6.49
C PHE A 283 13.76 -13.21 -6.18
N ASN A 284 14.94 -13.45 -6.74
CA ASN A 284 16.13 -12.60 -6.66
C ASN A 284 16.01 -11.34 -7.55
N SER A 285 14.88 -10.66 -7.45
CA SER A 285 14.56 -9.48 -8.25
C SER A 285 13.37 -8.78 -7.59
N SER A 286 13.35 -7.44 -7.61
CA SER A 286 12.16 -6.66 -7.23
C SER A 286 11.11 -6.56 -8.35
N ARG A 287 11.48 -7.00 -9.57
CA ARG A 287 10.64 -7.00 -10.77
C ARG A 287 10.27 -8.42 -11.19
N CYS A 288 9.17 -8.53 -11.95
CA CYS A 288 8.74 -9.80 -12.53
C CYS A 288 9.84 -10.37 -13.45
N PRO A 289 10.32 -11.61 -13.21
CA PRO A 289 11.20 -12.31 -14.14
C PRO A 289 10.54 -12.44 -15.53
N PRO A 290 11.26 -12.17 -16.64
CA PRO A 290 10.69 -12.22 -17.99
C PRO A 290 10.07 -13.57 -18.36
N ALA A 291 10.64 -14.67 -17.86
CA ALA A 291 10.14 -16.02 -18.10
C ALA A 291 8.75 -16.29 -17.50
N LEU A 292 8.27 -15.46 -16.57
CA LEU A 292 6.92 -15.55 -16.02
C LEU A 292 5.89 -14.76 -16.84
N VAL A 293 6.32 -14.06 -17.90
CA VAL A 293 5.43 -13.25 -18.75
C VAL A 293 5.05 -14.03 -20.00
N ILE A 294 3.79 -14.43 -20.09
CA ILE A 294 3.21 -15.20 -21.19
C ILE A 294 2.26 -14.29 -21.98
N GLN A 295 2.56 -14.05 -23.25
CA GLN A 295 1.77 -13.17 -24.13
C GLN A 295 1.55 -11.76 -23.53
N GLY A 296 2.60 -11.20 -22.91
CA GLY A 296 2.56 -9.85 -22.32
C GLY A 296 1.86 -9.76 -20.96
N GLN A 297 1.36 -10.88 -20.40
CA GLN A 297 0.78 -10.92 -19.06
C GLN A 297 1.57 -11.86 -18.14
N ILE A 298 1.61 -11.52 -16.85
CA ILE A 298 2.25 -12.40 -15.86
C ILE A 298 1.39 -13.67 -15.71
N CYS A 299 2.04 -14.82 -15.60
CA CYS A 299 1.36 -16.10 -15.49
C CYS A 299 0.36 -16.13 -14.33
N ASP A 300 -0.84 -16.64 -14.62
CA ASP A 300 -1.96 -16.76 -13.69
C ASP A 300 -2.23 -18.21 -13.26
N GLN A 301 -1.53 -19.16 -13.90
CA GLN A 301 -1.56 -20.58 -13.60
C GLN A 301 -0.19 -21.22 -13.82
N VAL A 302 0.05 -22.32 -13.10
CA VAL A 302 1.21 -23.19 -13.27
C VAL A 302 0.73 -24.62 -13.46
N LEU A 303 1.22 -25.31 -14.48
CA LEU A 303 0.99 -26.72 -14.73
C LEU A 303 2.24 -27.51 -14.31
N LEU A 304 2.10 -28.39 -13.32
CA LEU A 304 3.14 -29.30 -12.85
C LEU A 304 2.56 -30.71 -12.74
N GLY A 305 3.18 -31.69 -13.41
CA GLY A 305 2.76 -33.09 -13.35
C GLY A 305 1.30 -33.35 -13.75
N GLY A 306 0.80 -32.59 -14.71
CA GLY A 306 -0.60 -32.69 -15.16
C GLY A 306 -1.62 -32.01 -14.24
N VAL A 307 -1.18 -31.41 -13.13
CA VAL A 307 -2.04 -30.68 -12.19
C VAL A 307 -1.88 -29.18 -12.42
N VAL A 308 -3.02 -28.48 -12.49
CA VAL A 308 -3.09 -27.02 -12.65
C VAL A 308 -3.21 -26.35 -11.28
N TYR A 309 -2.34 -25.39 -11.02
CA TYR A 309 -2.33 -24.55 -9.83
C TYR A 309 -2.59 -23.10 -10.21
N SER A 310 -3.46 -22.41 -9.46
CA SER A 310 -3.64 -20.97 -9.64
C SER A 310 -2.44 -20.20 -9.09
N ALA A 311 -2.00 -19.20 -9.83
CA ALA A 311 -0.87 -18.35 -9.48
C ALA A 311 -1.31 -16.87 -9.36
N ARG A 312 -0.77 -16.18 -8.36
CA ARG A 312 -0.94 -14.74 -8.20
C ARG A 312 0.40 -14.07 -7.96
N ALA A 313 0.84 -13.30 -8.94
CA ALA A 313 2.04 -12.49 -8.82
C ALA A 313 1.85 -11.25 -7.94
N ARG A 314 2.95 -10.76 -7.36
CA ARG A 314 3.02 -9.44 -6.71
C ARG A 314 2.51 -8.36 -7.66
N GLY A 315 1.58 -7.53 -7.19
CA GLY A 315 0.97 -6.45 -7.97
C GLY A 315 -0.21 -6.89 -8.85
N ALA A 316 -0.51 -8.19 -8.95
CA ALA A 316 -1.67 -8.67 -9.70
C ALA A 316 -3.00 -8.37 -8.96
N GLN A 317 -4.03 -8.02 -9.73
CA GLN A 317 -5.38 -7.79 -9.20
C GLN A 317 -5.93 -9.03 -8.50
N ALA A 318 -6.76 -8.83 -7.46
CA ALA A 318 -7.26 -9.90 -6.59
C ALA A 318 -8.19 -10.91 -7.29
N LEU A 319 -8.63 -10.64 -8.53
CA LEU A 319 -9.52 -11.51 -9.30
C LEU A 319 -8.89 -12.86 -9.70
N HIS A 320 -7.56 -13.01 -9.61
CA HIS A 320 -6.86 -14.26 -9.95
C HIS A 320 -7.16 -15.44 -9.00
N TYR A 321 -7.83 -15.21 -7.87
CA TYR A 321 -8.26 -16.30 -6.98
C TYR A 321 -9.48 -17.09 -7.50
N HIS A 322 -10.14 -16.61 -8.57
CA HIS A 322 -11.40 -17.18 -9.07
C HIS A 322 -11.30 -17.82 -10.46
N LEU A 323 -10.09 -18.12 -10.94
CA LEU A 323 -9.95 -18.88 -12.20
C LEU A 323 -10.56 -20.27 -12.06
N ARG A 324 -11.30 -20.72 -13.08
CA ARG A 324 -11.92 -22.05 -13.09
C ARG A 324 -10.82 -23.12 -13.05
N PRO A 325 -10.75 -23.98 -12.02
CA PRO A 325 -9.65 -24.92 -11.82
C PRO A 325 -9.48 -25.94 -12.96
N ASN A 326 -10.51 -26.14 -13.79
CA ASN A 326 -10.53 -27.16 -14.83
C ASN A 326 -10.28 -26.62 -16.25
N LYS A 327 -9.93 -25.33 -16.41
CA LYS A 327 -9.59 -24.76 -17.71
C LYS A 327 -8.20 -24.15 -17.66
N LEU A 328 -7.31 -24.65 -18.53
CA LEU A 328 -5.99 -24.08 -18.71
C LEU A 328 -6.10 -22.66 -19.29
N SER A 329 -5.46 -21.71 -18.63
CA SER A 329 -5.33 -20.33 -19.08
C SER A 329 -4.40 -20.22 -20.29
N GLN A 330 -4.60 -19.19 -21.11
CA GLN A 330 -3.66 -18.82 -22.17
C GLN A 330 -2.34 -18.29 -21.61
N HIS A 331 -2.34 -17.87 -20.34
CA HIS A 331 -1.17 -17.38 -19.61
C HIS A 331 -0.61 -18.43 -18.63
N ALA A 332 -0.97 -19.70 -18.81
CA ALA A 332 -0.48 -20.79 -17.96
C ALA A 332 0.99 -21.12 -18.26
N LEU A 333 1.79 -21.15 -17.21
CA LEU A 333 3.18 -21.59 -17.26
C LEU A 333 3.27 -23.11 -17.11
N ARG A 334 4.10 -23.77 -17.93
CA ARG A 334 4.25 -25.24 -17.90
C ARG A 334 5.62 -25.62 -17.40
N PHE A 335 5.67 -26.47 -16.38
CA PHE A 335 6.91 -27.08 -15.91
C PHE A 335 7.06 -28.47 -16.48
N GLU A 336 8.20 -28.73 -17.09
CA GLU A 336 8.58 -30.08 -17.48
C GLU A 336 9.04 -30.82 -16.22
N ILE A 337 8.52 -32.03 -16.01
CA ILE A 337 9.08 -32.91 -14.99
C ILE A 337 10.38 -33.45 -15.57
N THR A 338 11.51 -32.93 -15.10
CA THR A 338 12.79 -33.59 -15.32
C THR A 338 12.78 -34.86 -14.48
N LYS A 339 12.75 -36.02 -15.14
CA LYS A 339 12.89 -37.33 -14.49
C LYS A 339 14.32 -37.55 -14.01
#